data_AF-A0A7S3FLC2-F1
#
_entry.id   AF-A0A7S3FLC2-F1
#
_cell.length_a   1.000
_cell.length_b   1.000
_cell.length_c   1.000
_cell.angle_alpha   90.00
_cell.angle_beta   90.00
_cell.angle_gamma   90.00
#
_symmetry.space_group_name_H-M   'P 1'
#
loop_
_entity.id
_entity.type
_entity.pdbx_description
1 polymer ?
#
loop_
_entity_poly.entity_id
_entity_poly.type
_entity_poly.pdbx_seq_one_letter_code
_entity_poly.pdbx_strand_id
1 'polypeptide(L)'
;DHQASSYCRDQLIRYAAGDISSVFASPGISAGAFLRSPYALGGEPDVQLTLHPWDKYGRTWTTAYEGIASMEIANNHPRSRGRVALRSARFADPPIFEGAYLSDMNDSNALLWAIRKMREAASTPPLSDLVRSELVPGPHLASDAELLDAIQCGPKQFRSLGRPACDRCIVSGSWRGRWR
;
A
#
# COMPACT_ATOMS: atom_id res chain seq x y z
N ASP A 1 -15.12 25.55 0.74
CA ASP A 1 -15.96 24.81 1.70
C ASP A 1 -16.37 23.45 1.14
N HIS A 2 -15.71 22.39 1.60
CA HIS A 2 -16.06 21.01 1.22
C HIS A 2 -17.21 20.53 2.11
N GLN A 3 -18.45 20.83 1.74
CA GLN A 3 -19.61 20.23 2.40
C GLN A 3 -19.70 18.74 2.05
N ALA A 4 -19.90 17.89 3.07
CA ALA A 4 -20.10 16.46 2.87
C ALA A 4 -21.34 16.20 1.98
N SER A 5 -21.25 15.19 1.11
CA SER A 5 -22.36 14.78 0.23
C SER A 5 -23.60 14.38 1.05
N SER A 6 -24.78 14.47 0.43
CA SER A 6 -26.04 14.02 1.06
C SER A 6 -25.95 12.56 1.48
N TYR A 7 -25.38 11.70 0.62
CA TYR A 7 -25.13 10.30 0.93
C TYR A 7 -24.32 10.12 2.22
N CYS A 8 -23.19 10.82 2.37
CA CYS A 8 -22.37 10.70 3.58
C CYS A 8 -23.12 11.16 4.84
N ARG A 9 -23.94 12.22 4.75
CA ARG A 9 -24.78 12.67 5.88
C ARG A 9 -25.84 11.65 6.26
N ASP A 10 -26.51 11.06 5.27
CA ASP A 10 -27.54 10.04 5.51
C ASP A 10 -26.95 8.78 6.15
N GLN A 11 -25.79 8.33 5.67
CA GLN A 11 -25.08 7.21 6.27
C GLN A 11 -24.67 7.50 7.72
N LEU A 12 -24.24 8.72 8.04
CA LEU A 12 -23.88 9.11 9.40
C LEU A 12 -25.10 9.09 10.33
N ILE A 13 -26.24 9.61 9.86
CA ILE A 13 -27.50 9.58 10.62
C ILE A 13 -27.93 8.13 10.89
N ARG A 14 -27.88 7.26 9.88
CA ARG A 14 -28.20 5.83 10.04
C ARG A 14 -27.30 5.16 11.09
N TYR A 15 -25.99 5.39 11.00
CA TYR A 15 -25.04 4.86 11.98
C TYR A 15 -25.32 5.37 13.40
N ALA A 16 -25.56 6.67 13.56
CA ALA A 16 -25.90 7.27 14.85
C ALA A 16 -27.21 6.74 15.44
N ALA A 17 -28.14 6.30 14.59
CA ALA A 17 -29.37 5.63 14.98
C ALA A 17 -29.21 4.13 15.28
N GLY A 18 -27.99 3.58 15.23
CA GLY A 18 -27.69 2.17 15.52
C GLY A 18 -27.78 1.23 14.32
N ASP A 19 -27.98 1.75 13.10
CA ASP A 19 -27.99 0.94 11.88
C ASP A 19 -26.55 0.59 11.44
N ILE A 20 -26.10 -0.61 11.82
CA ILE A 20 -24.77 -1.14 11.51
C ILE A 20 -24.58 -1.53 10.03
N SER A 21 -25.60 -1.38 9.18
CA SER A 21 -25.42 -1.51 7.72
C SER A 21 -24.94 -0.21 7.07
N SER A 22 -24.78 0.86 7.85
CA SER A 22 -24.16 2.10 7.39
C SER A 22 -22.68 1.91 7.02
N VAL A 23 -22.19 2.63 6.01
CA VAL A 23 -20.77 2.61 5.63
C VAL A 23 -19.83 3.05 6.77
N PHE A 24 -20.32 3.77 7.78
CA PHE A 24 -19.54 4.13 8.96
C PHE A 24 -19.29 2.97 9.93
N ALA A 25 -20.10 1.91 9.85
CA ALA A 25 -19.85 0.66 10.56
C ALA A 25 -18.97 -0.33 9.75
N SER A 26 -18.59 0.04 8.52
CA SER A 26 -17.76 -0.81 7.66
C SER A 26 -16.37 -1.01 8.29
N PRO A 27 -15.85 -2.25 8.32
CA PRO A 27 -14.52 -2.50 8.85
C PRO A 27 -13.45 -1.85 7.99
N GLY A 28 -12.33 -1.53 8.64
CA GLY A 28 -11.15 -1.00 7.97
C GLY A 28 -10.56 -1.93 6.88
N ILE A 29 -10.87 -3.20 6.97
CA ILE A 29 -10.43 -4.24 6.05
C ILE A 29 -11.65 -5.09 5.77
N SER A 30 -12.07 -5.16 4.51
CA SER A 30 -13.28 -5.90 4.14
C SER A 30 -12.98 -7.33 3.68
N ALA A 31 -11.79 -7.56 3.14
CA ALA A 31 -11.33 -8.87 2.72
C ALA A 31 -9.79 -8.93 2.73
N GLY A 32 -9.24 -10.14 2.79
CA GLY A 32 -7.81 -10.37 2.65
C GLY A 32 -7.49 -11.81 2.24
N ALA A 33 -6.27 -12.03 1.78
CA ALA A 33 -5.78 -13.34 1.37
C ALA A 33 -4.28 -13.47 1.64
N PHE A 34 -3.82 -14.70 1.86
CA PHE A 34 -2.41 -15.04 1.91
C PHE A 34 -2.06 -15.89 0.70
N LEU A 35 -1.07 -15.45 -0.07
CA LEU A 35 -0.57 -16.14 -1.24
C LEU A 35 0.85 -16.61 -0.98
N ARG A 36 1.19 -17.74 -1.59
CA ARG A 36 2.56 -18.23 -1.65
C ARG A 36 3.15 -17.88 -3.01
N SER A 37 4.11 -16.97 -3.01
CA SER A 37 4.88 -16.62 -4.20
C SER A 37 5.90 -17.72 -4.54
N PRO A 38 6.39 -17.78 -5.79
CA PRO A 38 7.53 -18.63 -6.15
C PRO A 38 8.83 -18.33 -5.39
N TYR A 39 8.89 -17.19 -4.70
CA TYR A 39 10.06 -16.72 -3.96
C TYR A 39 9.94 -16.95 -2.45
N ALA A 40 8.86 -17.58 -2.00
CA ALA A 40 8.64 -17.88 -0.59
C ALA A 40 9.74 -18.78 -0.01
N LEU A 41 10.15 -18.49 1.22
CA LEU A 41 11.03 -19.36 1.99
C LEU A 41 10.20 -20.43 2.72
N GLY A 42 10.64 -21.68 2.71
CA GLY A 42 10.05 -22.73 3.54
C GLY A 42 8.63 -23.19 3.16
N GLY A 43 8.10 -22.76 2.01
CA GLY A 43 6.80 -23.21 1.51
C GLY A 43 5.58 -22.58 2.19
N GLU A 44 5.79 -21.60 3.07
CA GLU A 44 4.75 -20.81 3.72
C GLU A 44 4.28 -19.64 2.82
N PRO A 45 3.05 -19.10 3.01
CA PRO A 45 2.61 -17.89 2.33
C PRO A 45 3.46 -16.67 2.74
N ASP A 46 4.03 -15.98 1.76
CA ASP A 46 4.90 -14.82 1.94
C ASP A 46 4.25 -13.49 1.50
N VAL A 47 3.12 -13.55 0.78
CA VAL A 47 2.39 -12.39 0.30
C VAL A 47 1.05 -12.28 1.01
N GLN A 48 0.77 -11.12 1.60
CA GLN A 48 -0.54 -10.78 2.14
C GLN A 48 -1.22 -9.71 1.28
N LEU A 49 -2.49 -9.96 1.02
CA LEU A 49 -3.39 -9.07 0.30
C LEU A 49 -4.44 -8.54 1.26
N THR A 50 -4.71 -7.24 1.19
CA THR A 50 -5.72 -6.59 2.02
C THR A 50 -6.56 -5.64 1.16
N LEU A 51 -7.88 -5.81 1.18
CA LEU A 51 -8.82 -4.94 0.47
C LEU A 51 -9.39 -3.89 1.42
N HIS A 52 -9.23 -2.63 1.04
CA HIS A 52 -9.79 -1.48 1.74
C HIS A 52 -10.87 -0.82 0.88
N PRO A 53 -12.08 -0.57 1.41
CA PRO A 53 -13.18 0.07 0.68
C PRO A 53 -13.04 1.61 0.60
N TRP A 54 -11.80 2.12 0.61
CA TRP A 54 -11.49 3.54 0.44
C TRP A 54 -10.18 3.74 -0.30
N ASP A 55 -9.92 5.00 -0.68
CA ASP A 55 -8.66 5.37 -1.30
C ASP A 55 -7.54 5.59 -0.27
N LYS A 56 -6.56 4.69 -0.22
CA LYS A 56 -5.38 4.82 0.66
C LYS A 56 -4.46 5.97 0.27
N TYR A 57 -4.57 6.49 -0.96
CA TYR A 57 -3.74 7.61 -1.42
C TYR A 57 -4.36 8.99 -1.12
N GLY A 58 -5.53 9.03 -0.48
CA GLY A 58 -6.17 10.27 -0.07
C GLY A 58 -6.45 11.20 -1.24
N ARG A 59 -6.66 10.67 -2.46
CA ARG A 59 -7.17 11.49 -3.55
C ARG A 59 -8.47 12.08 -3.05
N THR A 60 -8.56 13.40 -3.17
CA THR A 60 -9.78 14.14 -2.85
C THR A 60 -10.94 13.40 -3.49
N TRP A 61 -12.00 13.14 -2.72
CA TRP A 61 -13.27 12.61 -3.21
C TRP A 61 -13.85 13.61 -4.22
N THR A 62 -13.29 13.61 -5.42
CA THR A 62 -13.84 14.32 -6.55
C THR A 62 -15.01 13.48 -7.04
N THR A 63 -16.04 14.16 -7.56
CA THR A 63 -17.20 13.51 -8.20
C THR A 63 -16.83 12.70 -9.44
N ALA A 64 -15.54 12.60 -9.79
CA ALA A 64 -15.05 11.86 -10.95
C ALA A 64 -15.11 10.33 -10.79
N TYR A 65 -15.26 9.81 -9.57
CA TYR A 65 -15.32 8.36 -9.31
C TYR A 65 -16.52 8.01 -8.43
N GLU A 66 -17.28 6.99 -8.85
CA GLU A 66 -18.45 6.48 -8.11
C GLU A 66 -18.05 5.62 -6.89
N GLY A 67 -16.86 5.01 -6.93
CA GLY A 67 -16.29 4.24 -5.83
C GLY A 67 -14.80 3.97 -6.06
N ILE A 68 -14.03 3.91 -4.96
CA ILE A 68 -12.60 3.54 -5.00
C ILE A 68 -12.36 2.50 -3.91
N ALA A 69 -11.71 1.40 -4.30
CA ALA A 69 -11.14 0.43 -3.37
C ALA A 69 -9.62 0.38 -3.57
N SER A 70 -8.90 0.12 -2.49
CA SER A 70 -7.45 -0.06 -2.50
C SER A 70 -7.09 -1.49 -2.14
N MET A 71 -6.29 -2.14 -2.97
CA MET A 71 -5.69 -3.42 -2.66
C MET A 71 -4.24 -3.19 -2.23
N GLU A 72 -3.95 -3.52 -0.99
CA GLU A 72 -2.60 -3.50 -0.45
C GLU A 72 -1.95 -4.87 -0.62
N ILE A 73 -0.67 -4.84 -0.97
CA ILE A 73 0.18 -6.02 -1.12
C ILE A 73 1.36 -5.85 -0.16
N ALA A 74 1.55 -6.83 0.72
CA ALA A 74 2.66 -6.87 1.66
C ALA A 74 3.47 -8.15 1.45
N ASN A 75 4.80 -8.04 1.48
CA ASN A 75 5.68 -9.19 1.67
C ASN A 75 5.90 -9.35 3.19
N ASN A 76 5.38 -10.45 3.74
CA ASN A 76 5.41 -10.74 5.17
C ASN A 76 6.69 -11.44 5.61
N HIS A 77 7.46 -11.99 4.67
CA HIS A 77 8.71 -12.67 4.94
C HIS A 77 9.85 -12.05 4.13
N PRO A 78 10.10 -10.74 4.26
CA PRO A 78 11.16 -10.09 3.49
C PRO A 78 12.52 -10.66 3.90
N ARG A 79 13.41 -10.81 2.93
CA ARG A 79 14.80 -11.26 3.10
C ARG A 79 15.74 -10.10 3.35
N SER A 80 15.40 -8.91 2.85
CA SER A 80 16.12 -7.66 3.12
C SER A 80 16.33 -7.47 4.62
N ARG A 81 17.55 -7.12 5.02
CA ARG A 81 17.91 -6.86 6.42
C ARG A 81 18.54 -5.49 6.55
N GLY A 82 17.88 -4.66 7.35
CA GLY A 82 18.38 -3.38 7.80
C GLY A 82 19.19 -3.46 9.08
N ARG A 83 19.57 -2.29 9.61
CA ARG A 83 20.27 -2.14 10.88
C ARG A 83 19.67 -1.00 11.69
N VAL A 84 19.62 -1.20 13.00
CA VAL A 84 19.35 -0.14 13.98
C VAL A 84 20.56 0.00 14.89
N ALA A 85 21.05 1.21 15.06
CA ALA A 85 22.20 1.49 15.93
C ALA A 85 21.92 2.68 16.85
N LEU A 86 22.48 2.64 18.05
CA LEU A 86 22.49 3.80 18.93
C LEU A 86 23.33 4.90 18.28
N ARG A 87 22.80 6.12 18.26
CA ARG A 87 23.55 7.31 17.82
C ARG A 87 24.55 7.77 18.87
N SER A 88 24.17 7.65 20.14
CA SER A 88 24.95 8.09 21.30
C SER A 88 24.50 7.31 22.55
N ALA A 89 25.12 7.60 23.69
CA ALA A 89 24.71 7.07 24.99
C ALA A 89 23.46 7.78 25.60
N ARG A 90 22.96 8.87 25.00
CA ARG A 90 21.77 9.57 25.51
C ARG A 90 20.50 8.88 25.01
N PHE A 91 19.66 8.41 25.93
CA PHE A 91 18.41 7.72 25.58
C PHE A 91 17.43 8.57 24.74
N ALA A 92 17.49 9.89 24.87
CA ALA A 92 16.64 10.83 24.13
C ALA A 92 17.10 11.04 22.69
N ASP A 93 18.28 10.57 22.31
CA ASP A 93 18.77 10.71 20.94
C ASP A 93 18.08 9.68 20.02
N PRO A 94 17.56 10.11 18.86
CA PRO A 94 16.94 9.17 17.93
C PRO A 94 17.98 8.18 17.40
N PRO A 95 17.63 6.88 17.28
CA PRO A 95 18.55 5.88 16.76
C PRO A 95 18.92 6.18 15.31
N ILE A 96 19.94 5.50 14.82
CA ILE A 96 20.24 5.40 13.40
C ILE A 96 19.40 4.25 12.88
N PHE A 97 18.53 4.52 11.89
CA PHE A 97 17.71 3.51 11.23
C PHE A 97 18.13 3.38 9.76
N GLU A 98 18.56 2.19 9.39
CA GLU A 98 18.92 1.78 8.03
C GLU A 98 17.96 0.67 7.62
N GLY A 99 16.87 0.97 6.89
CA GLY A 99 15.85 -0.03 6.58
C GLY A 99 16.27 -1.10 5.56
N ALA A 100 17.17 -0.73 4.64
CA ALA A 100 17.65 -1.59 3.53
C ALA A 100 16.51 -2.30 2.76
N TYR A 101 15.35 -1.65 2.64
CA TYR A 101 14.18 -2.21 1.95
C TYR A 101 14.53 -2.60 0.51
N LEU A 102 14.04 -3.77 0.08
CA LEU A 102 14.24 -4.29 -1.27
C LEU A 102 15.73 -4.45 -1.66
N SER A 103 16.60 -4.67 -0.67
CA SER A 103 18.02 -4.98 -0.90
C SER A 103 18.24 -6.40 -1.43
N ASP A 104 17.32 -7.33 -1.10
CA ASP A 104 17.23 -8.64 -1.74
C ASP A 104 16.21 -8.60 -2.88
N MET A 105 16.62 -9.01 -4.08
CA MET A 105 15.76 -9.01 -5.26
C MET A 105 14.51 -9.90 -5.11
N ASN A 106 14.58 -10.95 -4.31
CA ASN A 106 13.43 -11.84 -4.07
C ASN A 106 12.26 -11.09 -3.43
N ASP A 107 12.54 -10.06 -2.61
CA ASP A 107 11.48 -9.26 -2.00
C ASP A 107 10.71 -8.48 -3.06
N SER A 108 11.44 -7.85 -3.99
CA SER A 108 10.85 -7.12 -5.10
C SER A 108 10.14 -8.04 -6.10
N ASN A 109 10.70 -9.23 -6.34
CA ASN A 109 10.10 -10.21 -7.24
C ASN A 109 8.79 -10.79 -6.69
N ALA A 110 8.70 -11.02 -5.38
CA ALA A 110 7.45 -11.45 -4.74
C ALA A 110 6.34 -10.41 -4.89
N LEU A 111 6.67 -9.12 -4.69
CA LEU A 111 5.72 -8.02 -4.86
C LEU A 111 5.30 -7.84 -6.33
N LEU A 112 6.25 -7.92 -7.27
CA LEU A 112 5.98 -7.86 -8.70
C LEU A 112 5.06 -9.01 -9.15
N TRP A 113 5.35 -10.23 -8.70
CA TRP A 113 4.51 -11.39 -8.95
C TRP A 113 3.09 -11.18 -8.41
N ALA A 114 2.95 -10.66 -7.19
CA ALA A 114 1.67 -10.39 -6.57
C ALA A 114 0.86 -9.33 -7.32
N ILE A 115 1.47 -8.24 -7.79
CA ILE A 115 0.79 -7.23 -8.63
C ILE A 115 0.22 -7.88 -9.89
N ARG A 116 1.00 -8.73 -10.57
CA ARG A 116 0.54 -9.43 -11.79
C ARG A 116 -0.62 -10.36 -11.48
N LYS A 117 -0.55 -11.11 -10.37
CA LYS A 117 -1.65 -11.98 -9.92
C LYS A 117 -2.92 -11.21 -9.56
N MET A 118 -2.78 -10.03 -8.97
CA MET A 118 -3.93 -9.18 -8.67
C MET A 118 -4.59 -8.60 -9.92
N ARG A 119 -3.80 -8.21 -10.92
CA ARG A 119 -4.33 -7.79 -12.23
C ARG A 119 -5.07 -8.93 -12.94
N GLU A 120 -4.52 -10.14 -12.89
CA GLU A 120 -5.18 -11.34 -13.39
C GLU A 120 -6.52 -11.55 -12.69
N ALA A 121 -6.56 -11.55 -11.35
CA ALA A 121 -7.80 -11.72 -10.59
C ALA A 121 -8.84 -10.63 -10.87
N ALA A 122 -8.42 -9.36 -10.95
CA ALA A 122 -9.29 -8.23 -11.26
C ALA A 122 -9.89 -8.30 -12.68
N SER A 123 -9.23 -9.02 -13.60
CA SER A 123 -9.71 -9.24 -14.97
C SER A 123 -10.69 -10.42 -15.12
N THR A 124 -11.04 -11.10 -14.02
CA THR A 124 -11.96 -12.24 -14.03
C THR A 124 -13.33 -11.88 -13.41
N PRO A 125 -14.45 -12.43 -13.93
CA PRO A 125 -15.76 -12.25 -13.30
C PRO A 125 -15.82 -12.84 -11.87
N PRO A 126 -16.55 -12.21 -10.94
CA PRO A 126 -17.38 -11.02 -11.12
C PRO A 126 -16.60 -9.70 -10.96
N LEU A 127 -15.31 -9.73 -10.64
CA LEU A 127 -14.53 -8.49 -10.41
C LEU A 127 -14.36 -7.67 -11.68
N SER A 128 -14.19 -8.30 -12.84
CA SER A 128 -14.11 -7.61 -14.14
C SER A 128 -15.34 -6.76 -14.44
N ASP A 129 -16.50 -7.11 -13.89
CA ASP A 129 -17.77 -6.42 -14.13
C ASP A 129 -17.92 -5.19 -13.22
N LEU A 130 -17.12 -5.12 -12.15
CA LEU A 130 -17.13 -4.05 -11.15
C LEU A 130 -15.95 -3.09 -11.31
N VAL A 131 -14.79 -3.60 -11.74
CA VAL A 131 -13.55 -2.83 -11.86
C VAL A 131 -13.52 -2.12 -13.21
N ARG A 132 -13.83 -0.83 -13.21
CA ARG A 132 -13.75 0.01 -14.42
C ARG A 132 -12.33 0.27 -14.91
N SER A 133 -11.40 0.52 -13.98
CA SER A 133 -10.01 0.83 -14.32
C SER A 133 -9.09 0.70 -13.10
N GLU A 134 -7.86 0.21 -13.31
CA GLU A 134 -6.78 0.34 -12.34
C GLU A 134 -6.28 1.78 -12.30
N LEU A 135 -6.13 2.35 -11.11
CA LEU A 135 -5.70 3.75 -10.94
C LEU A 135 -4.24 3.85 -10.51
N VAL A 136 -3.75 2.88 -9.73
CA VAL A 136 -2.39 2.82 -9.21
C VAL A 136 -1.90 1.36 -9.24
N PRO A 137 -0.68 1.08 -9.74
CA PRO A 137 0.21 2.00 -10.46
C PRO A 137 -0.37 2.50 -11.78
N GLY A 138 -1.38 1.81 -12.32
CA GLY A 138 -2.09 2.16 -13.54
C GLY A 138 -1.81 1.13 -14.65
N PRO A 139 -2.76 0.93 -15.57
CA PRO A 139 -2.74 -0.19 -16.51
C PRO A 139 -1.63 -0.09 -17.57
N HIS A 140 -1.07 1.11 -17.76
CA HIS A 140 -0.03 1.38 -18.74
C HIS A 140 1.36 0.93 -18.30
N LEU A 141 1.61 0.73 -17.00
CA LEU A 141 2.87 0.18 -16.50
C LEU A 141 2.83 -1.34 -16.68
N ALA A 142 3.58 -1.88 -17.64
CA ALA A 142 3.55 -3.30 -17.99
C ALA A 142 4.91 -3.99 -17.81
N SER A 143 6.00 -3.23 -17.96
CA SER A 143 7.35 -3.77 -17.84
C SER A 143 7.73 -3.99 -16.37
N ASP A 144 8.62 -4.96 -16.13
CA ASP A 144 9.15 -5.22 -14.80
C ASP A 144 9.87 -3.99 -14.25
N ALA A 145 10.63 -3.28 -15.09
CA ALA A 145 11.35 -2.07 -14.68
C ALA A 145 10.42 -0.95 -14.18
N GLU A 146 9.31 -0.70 -14.89
CA GLU A 146 8.32 0.32 -14.48
C GLU A 146 7.59 -0.07 -13.20
N LEU A 147 7.20 -1.35 -13.08
CA LEU A 147 6.53 -1.84 -11.89
C LEU A 147 7.47 -1.85 -10.68
N LEU A 148 8.75 -2.21 -10.86
CA LEU A 148 9.76 -2.15 -9.81
C LEU A 148 10.02 -0.71 -9.34
N ASP A 149 10.09 0.26 -10.26
CA ASP A 149 10.16 1.68 -9.90
C ASP A 149 8.94 2.08 -9.07
N ALA A 150 7.73 1.67 -9.46
CA ALA A 150 6.51 1.94 -8.71
C ALA A 150 6.47 1.27 -7.33
N ILE A 151 6.98 0.04 -7.20
CA ILE A 151 7.09 -0.68 -5.92
C ILE A 151 8.08 0.05 -5.00
N GLN A 152 9.24 0.44 -5.54
CA GLN A 152 10.31 1.02 -4.77
C GLN A 152 10.03 2.49 -4.38
N CYS A 153 9.45 3.26 -5.29
CA CYS A 153 9.26 4.71 -5.13
C CYS A 153 7.83 5.15 -4.89
N GLY A 154 6.87 4.23 -5.00
CA GLY A 154 5.47 4.55 -5.12
C GLY A 154 5.14 5.10 -6.52
N PRO A 155 3.85 5.17 -6.86
CA PRO A 155 3.40 5.78 -8.10
C PRO A 155 3.87 7.24 -8.19
N LYS A 156 4.41 7.64 -9.34
CA LYS A 156 5.01 8.96 -9.57
C LYS A 156 4.09 10.12 -9.19
N GLN A 157 2.79 9.99 -9.48
CA GLN A 157 1.77 10.99 -9.14
C GLN A 157 1.55 11.22 -7.63
N PHE A 158 1.98 10.29 -6.78
CA PHE A 158 1.88 10.38 -5.30
C PHE A 158 3.24 10.24 -4.62
N ARG A 159 4.33 10.55 -5.35
CA ARG A 159 5.68 10.52 -4.81
C ARG A 159 5.95 11.78 -3.99
N SER A 160 5.89 11.65 -2.67
CA SER A 160 6.50 12.62 -1.76
C SER A 160 8.00 12.35 -1.64
N LEU A 161 8.79 13.39 -1.34
CA LEU A 161 10.18 13.23 -0.95
C LEU A 161 10.23 12.42 0.37
N GLY A 162 11.17 11.45 0.48
CA GLY A 162 11.45 10.79 1.76
C GLY A 162 10.99 9.35 1.84
N ARG A 163 10.83 8.68 0.69
CA ARG A 163 10.42 7.28 0.63
C ARG A 163 11.64 6.42 0.96
N PRO A 164 11.68 5.73 2.12
CA PRO A 164 12.91 5.05 2.56
C PRO A 164 13.40 3.96 1.60
N ALA A 165 12.49 3.28 0.90
CA ALA A 165 12.82 2.29 -0.13
C ALA A 165 13.35 2.90 -1.43
N CYS A 166 12.82 4.06 -1.83
CA CYS A 166 13.23 4.77 -3.03
C CYS A 166 14.60 5.41 -2.88
N ASP A 167 14.70 6.26 -1.86
CA ASP A 167 15.80 7.19 -1.75
C ASP A 167 16.92 6.61 -0.84
N ARG A 168 16.81 5.31 -0.52
CA ARG A 168 17.73 4.55 0.37
C ARG A 168 18.08 5.33 1.63
N CYS A 169 17.07 5.98 2.21
CA CYS A 169 17.27 6.94 3.29
C CYS A 169 17.88 6.27 4.53
N ILE A 170 18.95 6.89 5.04
CA ILE A 170 19.36 6.70 6.42
C ILE A 170 18.68 7.79 7.23
N VAL A 171 17.77 7.40 8.12
CA VAL A 171 17.08 8.36 8.98
C VAL A 171 18.00 8.68 10.15
N SER A 172 18.40 9.95 10.26
CA SER A 172 19.33 10.37 11.31
C SER A 172 19.00 11.75 11.84
N GLY A 173 18.85 11.90 13.18
CA GLY A 173 18.84 13.17 13.91
C GLY A 173 17.87 14.23 13.36
N SER A 174 16.65 14.29 13.94
CA SER A 174 15.48 15.12 13.56
C SER A 174 14.43 14.46 12.64
N TRP A 175 14.48 13.14 12.42
CA TRP A 175 13.61 12.43 11.45
C TRP A 175 13.69 12.95 10.00
N ARG A 176 14.67 13.80 9.69
CA ARG A 176 14.98 14.22 8.32
C ARG A 176 15.95 13.19 7.74
N GLY A 177 15.56 12.52 6.66
CA GLY A 177 16.42 11.57 5.96
C GLY A 177 17.65 12.27 5.40
N ARG A 178 18.82 11.62 5.46
CA ARG A 178 19.95 11.97 4.61
C ARG A 178 19.95 11.06 3.39
N TRP A 179 20.01 11.69 2.22
CA TRP A 179 20.10 11.06 0.90
C TRP A 179 21.57 10.79 0.59
N ARG A 180 21.87 9.70 -0.12
CA ARG A 180 23.17 9.48 -0.76
C ARG A 180 23.07 9.72 -2.25
#